data_AF-A0A0D4CJE1-F1
#
_entry.id   AF-A0A0D4CJE1-F1
#
_cell.length_a   1.000
_cell.length_b   1.000
_cell.length_c   1.000
_cell.angle_alpha   90.00
_cell.angle_beta   90.00
_cell.angle_gamma   90.00
#
_symmetry.space_group_name_H-M   'P 1'
#
loop_
_entity.id
_entity.type
_entity.pdbx_description
1 polymer ?
#
loop_
_entity_poly.entity_id
_entity_poly.type
_entity_poly.pdbx_seq_one_letter_code
_entity_poly.pdbx_strand_id
1 'polypeptide(L)'
;MLKEIDASEILHRPFASNFLKRIGRGTAVGMATGLIVTTFRKIIDTTLQGLNVIYPYMRTHYLMLGAYLIGTVILWLIMSRLLKNHLFDIVGSGVPQVEDVLHDEHWMSWWSVLWRKYIIGLMAICPGLFLGREGPCIQMGAAIGQGLSEKCFKSSKDETKIMIACGIAAGLSAAFSAPLAGALFLLEEITYTFESQTWLTALTAAIASDLVTLLFFGTRPCMWLPVTYRLPPATYLPLALFGILLGILAWFYQYCLINIHCWYGKITWLPRNRRAIIPLLLVVPIGLWDANMLGGSHVFVEVIAQLPRHVHGFQAMMMLLGVYFIIRFVFSMISYGAAVPGGIFMPILVLGAILGGFAGCLMIRFGLIPAKAYINLVVIGMAAYFGAIEMAPFTAICLLTEMVGTIQQILPMLLVTFIAYTVNDLLGGRPIYGALREQMAPQAAQERNAKTGNLNY
;
A
#
# COMPACT_ATOMS: atom_id res chain seq x y z
N MET A 1 1.12 58.21 0.84
CA MET A 1 -0.14 57.68 0.31
C MET A 1 0.08 56.21 -0.02
N LEU A 2 -0.52 55.30 0.75
CA LEU A 2 -0.67 53.91 0.32
C LEU A 2 -1.59 53.93 -0.89
N LYS A 3 -1.08 53.53 -2.06
CA LYS A 3 -1.86 53.48 -3.29
C LYS A 3 -2.98 52.46 -3.07
N GLU A 4 -4.24 52.89 -3.10
CA GLU A 4 -5.38 51.98 -3.05
C GLU A 4 -5.31 51.08 -4.28
N ILE A 5 -5.19 49.78 -4.05
CA ILE A 5 -5.13 48.77 -5.10
C ILE A 5 -6.58 48.47 -5.49
N ASP A 6 -6.95 48.82 -6.71
CA ASP A 6 -8.30 48.59 -7.24
C ASP A 6 -8.52 47.08 -7.54
N ALA A 7 -9.77 46.62 -7.47
CA ALA A 7 -10.17 45.23 -7.71
C ALA A 7 -9.69 44.74 -9.09
N SER A 8 -9.68 45.62 -10.09
CA SER A 8 -9.10 45.38 -11.42
C SER A 8 -7.61 45.02 -11.35
N GLU A 9 -6.83 45.76 -10.55
CA GLU A 9 -5.38 45.56 -10.39
C GLU A 9 -5.06 44.30 -9.57
N ILE A 10 -5.99 43.84 -8.73
CA ILE A 10 -5.90 42.56 -7.99
C ILE A 10 -6.27 41.38 -8.90
N LEU A 11 -7.38 41.45 -9.64
CA LEU A 11 -7.89 40.36 -10.48
C LEU A 11 -7.10 40.19 -11.78
N HIS A 12 -6.43 41.24 -12.27
CA HIS A 12 -5.51 41.15 -13.40
C HIS A 12 -4.12 40.62 -13.03
N ARG A 13 -3.75 40.53 -11.74
CA ARG A 13 -2.54 39.79 -11.34
C ARG A 13 -2.85 38.30 -11.51
N PRO A 14 -2.27 37.62 -12.52
CA PRO A 14 -2.61 36.23 -12.74
C PRO A 14 -2.09 35.43 -11.55
N PHE A 15 -3.00 34.84 -10.77
CA PHE A 15 -2.70 33.78 -9.79
C PHE A 15 -2.05 32.53 -10.46
N ALA A 16 -1.81 32.58 -11.78
CA ALA A 16 -2.17 31.51 -12.69
C ALA A 16 -1.04 31.06 -13.63
N SER A 17 -0.03 31.86 -13.98
CA SER A 17 0.89 31.46 -15.06
C SER A 17 1.77 30.26 -14.69
N ASN A 18 2.37 30.28 -13.50
CA ASN A 18 3.17 29.17 -13.00
C ASN A 18 2.29 28.03 -12.47
N PHE A 19 1.12 28.34 -11.92
CA PHE A 19 0.21 27.32 -11.39
C PHE A 19 -0.46 26.48 -12.48
N LEU A 20 -0.97 27.07 -13.57
CA LEU A 20 -1.47 26.29 -14.71
C LEU A 20 -0.38 25.44 -15.34
N LYS A 21 0.85 25.97 -15.41
CA LYS A 21 2.00 25.20 -15.90
C LYS A 21 2.28 23.98 -15.01
N ARG A 22 2.21 24.15 -13.68
CA ARG A 22 2.32 23.05 -12.71
C ARG A 22 1.21 22.02 -12.91
N ILE A 23 -0.05 22.46 -13.01
CA ILE A 23 -1.21 21.58 -13.30
C ILE A 23 -0.96 20.78 -14.58
N GLY A 24 -0.60 21.42 -15.70
CA GLY A 24 -0.36 20.74 -16.96
C GLY A 24 0.76 19.69 -16.88
N ARG A 25 1.85 20.02 -16.17
CA ARG A 25 2.95 19.08 -15.91
C ARG A 25 2.51 17.92 -14.99
N GLY A 26 1.75 18.22 -13.94
CA GLY A 26 1.16 17.22 -13.04
C GLY A 26 0.25 16.25 -13.77
N THR A 27 -0.63 16.74 -14.65
CA THR A 27 -1.47 15.90 -15.52
C THR A 27 -0.64 14.95 -16.38
N ALA A 28 0.44 15.44 -17.00
CA ALA A 28 1.32 14.60 -17.81
C ALA A 28 2.03 13.51 -16.98
N VAL A 29 2.49 13.85 -15.77
CA VAL A 29 3.04 12.87 -14.81
C VAL A 29 1.97 11.84 -14.44
N GLY A 30 0.75 12.29 -14.16
CA GLY A 30 -0.39 11.44 -13.83
C GLY A 30 -0.74 10.45 -14.93
N MET A 31 -0.85 10.90 -16.19
CA MET A 31 -1.14 10.02 -17.33
C MET A 31 -0.05 8.98 -17.56
N ALA A 32 1.23 9.39 -17.50
CA ALA A 32 2.35 8.46 -17.68
C ALA A 32 2.42 7.43 -16.55
N THR A 33 2.22 7.87 -15.31
CA THR A 33 2.16 6.99 -14.13
C THR A 33 0.98 6.04 -14.23
N GLY A 34 -0.21 6.54 -14.56
CA GLY A 34 -1.41 5.75 -14.76
C GLY A 34 -1.22 4.65 -15.78
N LEU A 35 -0.58 4.94 -16.93
CA LEU A 35 -0.32 3.94 -17.96
C LEU A 35 0.60 2.82 -17.46
N ILE A 36 1.75 3.17 -16.88
CA ILE A 36 2.73 2.19 -16.41
C ILE A 36 2.16 1.37 -15.25
N VAL A 37 1.58 2.02 -14.24
CA VAL A 37 1.01 1.36 -13.05
C VAL A 37 -0.18 0.48 -13.43
N THR A 38 -1.03 0.90 -14.37
CA THR A 38 -2.16 0.09 -14.84
C THR A 38 -1.70 -1.22 -15.46
N THR A 39 -0.65 -1.21 -16.29
CA THR A 39 -0.11 -2.45 -16.86
C THR A 39 0.48 -3.36 -15.78
N PHE A 40 1.23 -2.80 -14.83
CA PHE A 40 1.78 -3.53 -13.70
C PHE A 40 0.68 -4.20 -12.86
N ARG A 41 -0.34 -3.42 -12.50
CA ARG A 41 -1.55 -3.87 -11.80
C ARG A 41 -2.26 -4.99 -12.56
N LYS A 42 -2.48 -4.83 -13.87
CA LYS A 42 -3.18 -5.82 -14.70
C LYS A 42 -2.44 -7.15 -14.75
N ILE A 43 -1.12 -7.14 -14.90
CA ILE A 43 -0.30 -8.36 -14.92
C ILE A 43 -0.42 -9.09 -13.57
N ILE A 44 -0.33 -8.35 -12.45
CA ILE A 44 -0.46 -8.93 -11.11
C ILE A 44 -1.86 -9.55 -10.93
N ASP A 45 -2.92 -8.80 -11.23
CA ASP A 45 -4.30 -9.27 -11.04
C ASP A 45 -4.59 -10.53 -11.88
N THR A 46 -4.18 -10.53 -13.15
CA THR A 46 -4.34 -11.70 -14.03
C THR A 46 -3.50 -12.89 -13.57
N THR A 47 -2.28 -12.66 -13.09
CA THR A 47 -1.41 -13.74 -12.61
C THR A 47 -1.96 -14.37 -11.33
N LEU A 48 -2.39 -13.55 -10.35
CA LEU A 48 -2.97 -14.05 -9.09
C LEU A 48 -4.29 -14.79 -9.34
N GLN A 49 -5.13 -14.34 -10.28
CA GLN A 49 -6.30 -15.10 -10.72
C GLN A 49 -5.90 -16.44 -11.37
N GLY A 50 -4.84 -16.45 -12.18
CA GLY A 50 -4.27 -17.68 -12.74
C GLY A 50 -3.78 -18.66 -11.68
N LEU A 51 -3.21 -18.18 -10.57
CA LEU A 51 -2.78 -19.03 -9.45
C LEU A 51 -3.96 -19.83 -8.86
N ASN A 52 -5.17 -19.27 -8.83
CA ASN A 52 -6.38 -19.97 -8.37
C ASN A 52 -6.76 -21.17 -9.27
N VAL A 53 -6.23 -21.25 -10.48
CA VAL A 53 -6.39 -22.39 -11.39
C VAL A 53 -5.18 -23.33 -11.30
N ILE A 54 -3.98 -22.77 -11.27
CA ILE A 54 -2.70 -23.50 -11.26
C ILE A 54 -2.56 -24.34 -9.98
N TYR A 55 -2.81 -23.77 -8.80
CA TYR A 55 -2.62 -24.50 -7.53
C TYR A 55 -3.55 -25.71 -7.38
N PRO A 56 -4.88 -25.63 -7.64
CA PRO A 56 -5.74 -26.81 -7.63
C PRO A 56 -5.29 -27.89 -8.63
N TYR A 57 -4.82 -27.50 -9.82
CA TYR A 57 -4.31 -28.45 -10.79
C TYR A 57 -3.00 -29.12 -10.33
N MET A 58 -2.10 -28.38 -9.68
CA MET A 58 -0.87 -28.93 -9.10
C MET A 58 -1.13 -29.93 -7.97
N ARG A 59 -2.25 -29.84 -7.25
CA ARG A 59 -2.61 -30.83 -6.19
C ARG A 59 -2.81 -32.23 -6.77
N THR A 60 -3.23 -32.35 -8.01
CA THR A 60 -3.51 -33.64 -8.67
C THR A 60 -2.38 -34.10 -9.59
N HIS A 61 -1.43 -33.22 -9.96
CA HIS A 61 -0.34 -33.51 -10.90
C HIS A 61 1.05 -33.20 -10.31
N TYR A 62 1.65 -34.17 -9.62
CA TYR A 62 2.93 -33.99 -8.91
C TYR A 62 4.11 -33.56 -9.79
N LEU A 63 4.15 -33.97 -11.07
CA LEU A 63 5.20 -33.53 -12.01
C LEU A 63 5.15 -32.01 -12.25
N MET A 64 3.96 -31.42 -12.26
CA MET A 64 3.80 -29.99 -12.44
C MET A 64 4.22 -29.21 -11.19
N LEU A 65 4.05 -29.78 -9.99
CA LEU A 65 4.59 -29.19 -8.77
C LEU A 65 6.12 -29.11 -8.83
N GLY A 66 6.79 -30.17 -9.31
CA GLY A 66 8.24 -30.16 -9.55
C GLY A 66 8.67 -29.08 -10.54
N ALA A 67 7.97 -28.96 -11.67
CA ALA A 67 8.23 -27.91 -12.66
C ALA A 67 8.01 -26.50 -12.09
N TYR A 68 6.95 -26.29 -11.30
CA TYR A 68 6.66 -25.02 -10.65
C TYR A 68 7.76 -24.63 -9.67
N LEU A 69 8.23 -25.55 -8.82
CA LEU A 69 9.33 -25.31 -7.89
C LEU A 69 10.64 -24.96 -8.60
N ILE A 70 10.97 -25.65 -9.70
CA ILE A 70 12.13 -25.32 -10.53
C ILE A 70 11.97 -23.90 -11.10
N GLY A 71 10.78 -23.57 -11.62
CA GLY A 71 10.44 -22.23 -12.09
C GLY A 71 10.61 -21.15 -11.02
N THR A 72 10.16 -21.42 -9.79
CA THR A 72 10.35 -20.53 -8.64
C THR A 72 11.83 -20.29 -8.33
N VAL A 73 12.67 -21.34 -8.38
CA VAL A 73 14.12 -21.21 -8.17
C VAL A 73 14.78 -20.41 -9.29
N ILE A 74 14.41 -20.63 -10.56
CA ILE A 74 14.93 -19.86 -11.69
C ILE A 74 14.56 -18.39 -11.55
N LEU A 75 13.29 -18.09 -11.24
CA LEU A 75 12.81 -16.74 -11.00
C LEU A 75 13.59 -16.07 -9.86
N TRP A 76 13.80 -16.78 -8.75
CA TRP A 76 14.59 -16.30 -7.63
C TRP A 76 16.04 -15.97 -8.01
N LEU A 77 16.69 -16.80 -8.84
CA LEU A 77 18.06 -16.55 -9.31
C LEU A 77 18.14 -15.28 -10.16
N ILE A 78 17.17 -15.07 -11.06
CA ILE A 78 17.10 -13.86 -11.89
C ILE A 78 16.87 -12.63 -11.00
N MET A 79 15.91 -12.70 -10.09
CA MET A 79 15.59 -11.63 -9.15
C MET A 79 16.80 -11.25 -8.28
N SER A 80 17.51 -12.25 -7.73
CA SER A 80 18.70 -12.07 -6.90
C SER A 80 19.86 -11.37 -7.65
N ARG A 81 19.98 -11.63 -8.96
CA ARG A 81 20.98 -10.96 -9.82
C ARG A 81 20.61 -9.51 -10.09
N LEU A 82 19.33 -9.23 -10.38
CA LEU A 82 18.86 -7.87 -10.64
C LEU A 82 18.95 -6.97 -9.40
N LEU A 83 18.89 -7.55 -8.19
CA LEU A 83 19.03 -6.85 -6.90
C LEU A 83 20.48 -6.59 -6.46
N LYS A 84 21.49 -7.31 -7.01
CA LYS A 84 22.82 -7.49 -6.39
C LYS A 84 23.55 -6.19 -6.00
N ASN A 85 23.25 -5.04 -6.61
CA ASN A 85 23.85 -3.73 -6.31
C ASN A 85 22.81 -2.59 -6.13
N HIS A 86 21.53 -2.92 -6.00
CA HIS A 86 20.43 -1.92 -5.92
C HIS A 86 19.48 -2.26 -4.77
N LEU A 87 20.01 -2.82 -3.69
CA LEU A 87 19.22 -3.25 -2.54
C LEU A 87 18.53 -2.04 -1.89
N PHE A 88 19.24 -0.95 -1.67
CA PHE A 88 18.70 0.24 -1.01
C PHE A 88 17.54 0.84 -1.81
N ASP A 89 17.76 1.10 -3.09
CA ASP A 89 16.78 1.76 -3.96
C ASP A 89 15.51 0.92 -4.22
N ILE A 90 15.62 -0.41 -4.26
CA ILE A 90 14.52 -1.27 -4.77
C ILE A 90 13.77 -2.02 -3.69
N VAL A 91 14.42 -2.38 -2.58
CA VAL A 91 13.84 -3.29 -1.58
C VAL A 91 12.73 -2.63 -0.76
N GLY A 92 11.72 -3.41 -0.39
CA GLY A 92 10.62 -2.99 0.45
C GLY A 92 9.60 -2.14 -0.30
N SER A 93 8.90 -1.28 0.44
CA SER A 93 7.82 -0.47 -0.10
C SER A 93 8.32 0.46 -1.20
N GLY A 94 9.37 1.24 -0.95
CA GLY A 94 9.78 2.35 -1.80
C GLY A 94 9.36 3.71 -1.26
N VAL A 95 8.37 3.76 -0.36
CA VAL A 95 7.92 4.98 0.31
C VAL A 95 9.03 5.63 1.14
N PRO A 96 9.75 4.91 2.05
CA PRO A 96 10.87 5.50 2.80
C PRO A 96 11.96 6.11 1.90
N GLN A 97 12.27 5.46 0.78
CA GLN A 97 13.28 5.93 -0.16
C GLN A 97 12.84 7.21 -0.88
N VAL A 98 11.55 7.35 -1.17
CA VAL A 98 11.03 8.57 -1.82
C VAL A 98 10.96 9.72 -0.80
N GLU A 99 10.68 9.44 0.47
CA GLU A 99 10.83 10.42 1.55
C GLU A 99 12.28 10.92 1.63
N ASP A 100 13.28 10.02 1.68
CA ASP A 100 14.70 10.41 1.68
C ASP A 100 15.05 11.33 0.49
N VAL A 101 14.47 11.09 -0.69
CA VAL A 101 14.67 11.94 -1.88
C VAL A 101 14.03 13.32 -1.70
N LEU A 102 12.83 13.41 -1.13
CA LEU A 102 12.16 14.69 -0.88
C LEU A 102 12.86 15.52 0.21
N HIS A 103 13.51 14.85 1.17
CA HIS A 103 14.33 15.46 2.21
C HIS A 103 15.78 15.77 1.79
N ASP A 104 16.15 15.54 0.51
CA ASP A 104 17.52 15.69 -0.01
C ASP A 104 18.57 14.81 0.69
N GLU A 105 18.15 13.72 1.31
CA GLU A 105 19.04 12.77 2.01
C GLU A 105 19.53 11.66 1.07
N HIS A 106 18.83 11.42 -0.03
CA HIS A 106 19.20 10.44 -1.05
C HIS A 106 18.97 10.93 -2.48
N TRP A 107 19.73 10.40 -3.43
CA TRP A 107 19.52 10.65 -4.86
C TRP A 107 19.03 9.39 -5.57
N MET A 108 17.83 9.48 -6.14
CA MET A 108 17.21 8.41 -6.91
C MET A 108 17.60 8.48 -8.39
N SER A 109 18.18 7.40 -8.90
CA SER A 109 18.37 7.22 -10.35
C SER A 109 17.06 6.74 -10.99
N TRP A 110 16.20 7.68 -11.38
CA TRP A 110 14.80 7.43 -11.76
C TRP A 110 14.61 6.27 -12.75
N TRP A 111 15.42 6.19 -13.81
CA TRP A 111 15.27 5.11 -14.82
C TRP A 111 15.58 3.74 -14.22
N SER A 112 16.70 3.61 -13.49
CA SER A 112 17.09 2.36 -12.84
C SER A 112 16.04 1.90 -11.84
N VAL A 113 15.50 2.83 -11.05
CA VAL A 113 14.44 2.52 -10.08
C VAL A 113 13.18 2.07 -10.80
N LEU A 114 12.72 2.80 -11.82
CA LEU A 114 11.49 2.51 -12.55
C LEU A 114 11.47 1.08 -13.11
N TRP A 115 12.42 0.72 -13.98
CA TRP A 115 12.36 -0.59 -14.66
C TRP A 115 12.67 -1.75 -13.70
N ARG A 116 13.56 -1.57 -12.72
CA ARG A 116 13.87 -2.61 -11.73
C ARG A 116 12.70 -2.84 -10.79
N LYS A 117 12.06 -1.77 -10.30
CA LYS A 117 10.89 -1.88 -9.41
C LYS A 117 9.72 -2.55 -10.13
N TYR A 118 9.53 -2.24 -11.42
CA TYR A 118 8.54 -2.92 -12.26
C TYR A 118 8.84 -4.43 -12.39
N ILE A 119 10.02 -4.81 -12.91
CA ILE A 119 10.31 -6.23 -13.20
C ILE A 119 10.44 -7.06 -11.92
N ILE A 120 11.20 -6.58 -10.95
CA ILE A 120 11.46 -7.31 -9.69
C ILE A 120 10.18 -7.31 -8.84
N GLY A 121 9.36 -6.25 -8.90
CA GLY A 121 8.03 -6.19 -8.27
C GLY A 121 7.10 -7.27 -8.80
N LEU A 122 7.03 -7.47 -10.13
CA LEU A 122 6.28 -8.58 -10.72
C LEU A 122 6.83 -9.93 -10.26
N MET A 123 8.16 -10.12 -10.30
CA MET A 123 8.81 -11.35 -9.84
C MET A 123 8.53 -11.64 -8.35
N ALA A 124 8.39 -10.63 -7.51
CA ALA A 124 8.07 -10.81 -6.10
C ALA A 124 6.58 -11.10 -5.87
N ILE A 125 5.68 -10.33 -6.48
CA ILE A 125 4.24 -10.37 -6.15
C ILE A 125 3.52 -11.49 -6.92
N CYS A 126 3.84 -11.71 -8.20
CA CYS A 126 3.15 -12.68 -9.05
C CYS A 126 3.21 -14.14 -8.55
N PRO A 127 4.31 -14.63 -7.94
CA PRO A 127 4.31 -15.97 -7.33
C PRO A 127 3.40 -16.12 -6.10
N GLY A 128 2.82 -15.02 -5.61
CA GLY A 128 1.87 -15.02 -4.52
C GLY A 128 2.42 -14.56 -3.17
N LEU A 129 3.59 -13.91 -3.12
CA LEU A 129 4.11 -13.36 -1.86
C LEU A 129 3.10 -12.39 -1.23
N PHE A 130 3.07 -12.34 0.10
CA PHE A 130 2.08 -11.60 0.88
C PHE A 130 2.45 -10.11 0.93
N LEU A 131 2.47 -9.48 -0.24
CA LEU A 131 2.95 -8.13 -0.50
C LEU A 131 1.92 -7.37 -1.36
N GLY A 132 1.74 -6.10 -1.06
CA GLY A 132 0.96 -5.18 -1.87
C GLY A 132 1.76 -4.64 -3.06
N ARG A 133 1.05 -4.27 -4.14
CA ARG A 133 1.65 -3.56 -5.29
C ARG A 133 1.87 -2.07 -5.04
N GLU A 134 1.23 -1.52 -4.02
CA GLU A 134 1.12 -0.09 -3.73
C GLU A 134 2.47 0.61 -3.58
N GLY A 135 3.36 0.06 -2.74
CA GLY A 135 4.71 0.61 -2.57
C GLY A 135 5.47 0.71 -3.90
N PRO A 136 5.59 -0.39 -4.66
CA PRO A 136 6.11 -0.34 -6.03
C PRO A 136 5.45 0.73 -6.92
N CYS A 137 4.11 0.85 -6.91
CA CYS A 137 3.40 1.84 -7.71
C CYS A 137 3.75 3.28 -7.31
N ILE A 138 3.80 3.58 -6.01
CA ILE A 138 4.18 4.89 -5.48
C ILE A 138 5.60 5.26 -5.91
N GLN A 139 6.56 4.34 -5.73
CA GLN A 139 7.95 4.60 -6.07
C GLN A 139 8.17 4.71 -7.59
N MET A 140 7.49 3.89 -8.39
CA MET A 140 7.50 4.03 -9.85
C MET A 140 6.90 5.37 -10.28
N GLY A 141 5.79 5.79 -9.67
CA GLY A 141 5.21 7.11 -9.90
C GLY A 141 6.17 8.25 -9.58
N ALA A 142 6.82 8.20 -8.42
CA ALA A 142 7.87 9.14 -8.04
C ALA A 142 9.02 9.20 -9.06
N ALA A 143 9.48 8.03 -9.54
CA ALA A 143 10.52 7.94 -10.58
C ALA A 143 10.06 8.52 -11.93
N ILE A 144 8.81 8.31 -12.33
CA ILE A 144 8.25 8.91 -13.55
C ILE A 144 8.16 10.43 -13.40
N GLY A 145 7.71 10.91 -12.24
CA GLY A 145 7.67 12.33 -11.89
C GLY A 145 9.05 12.99 -12.00
N GLN A 146 10.07 12.37 -11.39
CA GLN A 146 11.46 12.84 -11.51
C GLN A 146 11.94 12.82 -12.97
N GLY A 147 11.75 11.71 -13.68
CA GLY A 147 12.22 11.55 -15.06
C GLY A 147 11.64 12.57 -16.03
N LEU A 148 10.32 12.80 -15.98
CA LEU A 148 9.65 13.82 -16.79
C LEU A 148 10.10 15.23 -16.39
N SER A 149 10.29 15.48 -15.10
CA SER A 149 10.78 16.78 -14.60
C SER A 149 12.17 17.12 -15.14
N GLU A 150 13.11 16.17 -15.04
CA GLU A 150 14.51 16.36 -15.44
C GLU A 150 14.69 16.37 -16.97
N LYS A 151 14.03 15.45 -17.69
CA LYS A 151 14.29 15.24 -19.12
C LYS A 151 13.36 16.02 -20.04
N CYS A 152 12.08 16.12 -19.70
CA CYS A 152 11.09 16.76 -20.56
C CYS A 152 10.87 18.22 -20.16
N PHE A 153 10.65 18.47 -18.87
CA PHE A 153 10.28 19.80 -18.38
C PHE A 153 11.47 20.70 -18.06
N LYS A 154 12.66 20.11 -17.87
CA LYS A 154 13.91 20.78 -17.46
C LYS A 154 13.66 21.72 -16.28
N SER A 155 13.00 21.19 -15.26
CA SER A 155 12.55 21.92 -14.09
C SER A 155 13.70 22.23 -13.11
N SER A 156 13.47 23.19 -12.21
CA SER A 156 14.35 23.40 -11.05
C SER A 156 14.25 22.22 -10.06
N LYS A 157 15.11 22.21 -9.04
CA LYS A 157 15.07 21.19 -7.97
C LYS A 157 13.73 21.20 -7.23
N ASP A 158 13.23 22.36 -6.83
CA ASP A 158 11.96 22.48 -6.10
C ASP A 158 10.77 22.01 -6.95
N GLU A 159 10.73 22.41 -8.22
CA GLU A 159 9.71 21.93 -9.18
C GLU A 159 9.81 20.42 -9.38
N THR A 160 11.01 19.84 -9.33
CA THR A 160 11.20 18.39 -9.41
C THR A 160 10.64 17.67 -8.20
N LYS A 161 10.77 18.23 -6.99
CA LYS A 161 10.10 17.68 -5.79
C LYS A 161 8.58 17.70 -5.92
N ILE A 162 8.02 18.77 -6.51
CA ILE A 162 6.58 18.84 -6.80
C ILE A 162 6.18 17.75 -7.82
N MET A 163 6.97 17.53 -8.88
CA MET A 163 6.67 16.47 -9.87
C MET A 163 6.82 15.06 -9.28
N ILE A 164 7.78 14.85 -8.37
CA ILE A 164 7.91 13.61 -7.60
C ILE A 164 6.66 13.41 -6.74
N ALA A 165 6.22 14.43 -6.00
CA ALA A 165 4.99 14.40 -5.20
C ALA A 165 3.73 14.11 -6.04
N CYS A 166 3.64 14.67 -7.24
CA CYS A 166 2.59 14.34 -8.21
C CYS A 166 2.64 12.86 -8.62
N GLY A 167 3.84 12.33 -8.85
CA GLY A 167 4.09 10.93 -9.15
C GLY A 167 3.67 9.99 -8.02
N ILE A 168 3.97 10.34 -6.77
CA ILE A 168 3.56 9.59 -5.56
C ILE A 168 2.03 9.48 -5.51
N ALA A 169 1.34 10.62 -5.57
CA ALA A 169 -0.13 10.68 -5.50
C ALA A 169 -0.77 9.92 -6.69
N ALA A 170 -0.21 10.08 -7.90
CA ALA A 170 -0.64 9.34 -9.09
C ALA A 170 -0.40 7.84 -8.99
N GLY A 171 0.71 7.41 -8.38
CA GLY A 171 1.06 6.02 -8.19
C GLY A 171 0.09 5.30 -7.25
N LEU A 172 -0.22 5.91 -6.10
CA LEU A 172 -1.22 5.39 -5.17
C LEU A 172 -2.61 5.37 -5.81
N SER A 173 -2.98 6.48 -6.47
CA SER A 173 -4.26 6.60 -7.16
C SER A 173 -4.46 5.48 -8.17
N ALA A 174 -3.49 5.18 -9.04
CA ALA A 174 -3.67 4.13 -10.05
C ALA A 174 -3.69 2.70 -9.46
N ALA A 175 -3.03 2.51 -8.32
CA ALA A 175 -2.94 1.19 -7.71
C ALA A 175 -4.23 0.78 -6.99
N PHE A 176 -4.99 1.75 -6.48
CA PHE A 176 -6.29 1.55 -5.82
C PHE A 176 -7.51 2.14 -6.55
N SER A 177 -7.33 2.86 -7.65
CA SER A 177 -8.38 3.68 -8.26
C SER A 177 -9.01 4.66 -7.25
N ALA A 178 -8.13 5.39 -6.54
CA ALA A 178 -8.48 6.21 -5.37
C ALA A 178 -7.72 7.55 -5.39
N PRO A 179 -8.15 8.53 -6.21
CA PRO A 179 -7.43 9.78 -6.40
C PRO A 179 -7.40 10.69 -5.17
N LEU A 180 -8.47 10.75 -4.37
CA LEU A 180 -8.50 11.58 -3.16
C LEU A 180 -7.58 10.98 -2.08
N ALA A 181 -7.60 9.66 -1.92
CA ALA A 181 -6.68 8.95 -1.04
C ALA A 181 -5.23 9.15 -1.47
N GLY A 182 -4.94 9.15 -2.78
CA GLY A 182 -3.65 9.51 -3.37
C GLY A 182 -3.11 10.86 -2.88
N ALA A 183 -3.94 11.90 -2.94
CA ALA A 183 -3.56 13.25 -2.52
C ALA A 183 -3.49 13.42 -0.99
N LEU A 184 -4.36 12.74 -0.24
CA LEU A 184 -4.31 12.76 1.23
C LEU A 184 -3.10 12.01 1.77
N PHE A 185 -2.72 10.89 1.16
CA PHE A 185 -1.53 10.15 1.54
C PHE A 185 -0.26 10.99 1.42
N LEU A 186 -0.16 11.77 0.34
CA LEU A 186 0.95 12.72 0.17
C LEU A 186 1.00 13.72 1.33
N LEU A 187 -0.15 14.19 1.82
CA LEU A 187 -0.22 15.15 2.92
C LEU A 187 0.06 14.52 4.29
N GLU A 188 -0.56 13.38 4.60
CA GLU A 188 -0.51 12.75 5.91
C GLU A 188 0.73 11.90 6.16
N GLU A 189 1.31 11.27 5.12
CA GLU A 189 2.45 10.36 5.29
C GLU A 189 3.75 10.93 4.74
N ILE A 190 3.70 11.72 3.67
CA ILE A 190 4.92 12.10 2.94
C ILE A 190 5.41 13.50 3.32
N THR A 191 4.57 14.52 3.18
CA THR A 191 5.02 15.92 3.31
C THR A 191 4.73 16.54 4.67
N TYR A 192 3.70 16.07 5.39
CA TYR A 192 3.21 16.62 6.66
C TYR A 192 2.89 18.14 6.61
N THR A 193 2.84 18.73 5.42
CA THR A 193 2.72 20.18 5.19
C THR A 193 1.73 20.43 4.07
N PHE A 194 0.77 21.33 4.34
CA PHE A 194 -0.28 21.69 3.40
C PHE A 194 0.10 22.93 2.59
N GLU A 195 0.76 22.72 1.45
CA GLU A 195 0.95 23.77 0.44
C GLU A 195 -0.09 23.61 -0.67
N SER A 196 -1.05 24.53 -0.76
CA SER A 196 -2.21 24.40 -1.65
C SER A 196 -1.83 24.15 -3.12
N GLN A 197 -0.79 24.79 -3.64
CA GLN A 197 -0.39 24.59 -5.04
C GLN A 197 0.16 23.20 -5.31
N THR A 198 1.02 22.69 -4.41
CA THR A 198 1.61 21.36 -4.52
C THR A 198 0.52 20.30 -4.39
N TRP A 199 -0.38 20.45 -3.41
CA TRP A 199 -1.48 19.53 -3.18
C TRP A 199 -2.48 19.49 -4.35
N LEU A 200 -2.91 20.65 -4.86
CA LEU A 200 -3.82 20.72 -6.02
C LEU A 200 -3.19 20.14 -7.29
N THR A 201 -1.89 20.36 -7.51
CA THR A 201 -1.17 19.78 -8.65
C THR A 201 -1.07 18.26 -8.53
N ALA A 202 -0.77 17.76 -7.32
CA ALA A 202 -0.72 16.32 -7.05
C ALA A 202 -2.10 15.65 -7.19
N LEU A 203 -3.17 16.29 -6.70
CA LEU A 203 -4.54 15.82 -6.90
C LEU A 203 -4.89 15.75 -8.39
N THR A 204 -4.48 16.74 -9.18
CA THR A 204 -4.69 16.70 -10.64
C THR A 204 -3.98 15.51 -11.27
N ALA A 205 -2.73 15.24 -10.86
CA ALA A 205 -1.99 14.06 -11.31
C ALA A 205 -2.67 12.75 -10.89
N ALA A 206 -3.19 12.68 -9.66
CA ALA A 206 -3.94 11.55 -9.15
C ALA A 206 -5.23 11.28 -9.95
N ILE A 207 -5.99 12.32 -10.28
CA ILE A 207 -7.19 12.24 -11.13
C ILE A 207 -6.82 11.75 -12.54
N ALA A 208 -5.77 12.32 -13.14
CA ALA A 208 -5.32 11.91 -14.48
C ALA A 208 -4.87 10.44 -14.51
N SER A 209 -4.20 9.98 -13.45
CA SER A 209 -3.79 8.59 -13.27
C SER A 209 -5.00 7.66 -13.13
N ASP A 210 -5.97 8.04 -12.30
CA ASP A 210 -7.21 7.26 -12.10
C ASP A 210 -8.04 7.17 -13.37
N LEU A 211 -8.15 8.26 -14.13
CA LEU A 211 -8.82 8.27 -15.43
C LEU A 211 -8.21 7.23 -16.38
N VAL A 212 -6.88 7.09 -16.39
CA VAL A 212 -6.22 6.03 -17.16
C VAL A 212 -6.64 4.65 -16.63
N THR A 213 -6.68 4.45 -15.31
CA THR A 213 -7.15 3.15 -14.77
C THR A 213 -8.59 2.83 -15.14
N LEU A 214 -9.47 3.83 -15.14
CA LEU A 214 -10.89 3.70 -15.49
C LEU A 214 -11.06 3.21 -16.93
N LEU A 215 -10.20 3.64 -17.86
CA LEU A 215 -10.23 3.17 -19.26
C LEU A 215 -9.87 1.68 -19.39
N PHE A 216 -9.10 1.11 -18.46
CA PHE A 216 -8.67 -0.30 -18.51
C PHE A 216 -9.51 -1.24 -17.64
N PHE A 217 -9.99 -0.77 -16.48
CA PHE A 217 -10.72 -1.57 -15.50
C PHE A 217 -12.23 -1.27 -15.46
N GLY A 218 -12.67 -0.19 -16.12
CA GLY A 218 -14.05 0.26 -16.12
C GLY A 218 -14.42 1.07 -14.87
N THR A 219 -15.73 1.26 -14.65
CA THR A 219 -16.28 2.14 -13.62
C THR A 219 -16.59 1.44 -12.29
N ARG A 220 -16.29 0.15 -12.16
CA ARG A 220 -16.51 -0.58 -10.91
C ARG A 220 -15.40 -0.25 -9.92
N PRO A 221 -15.73 0.02 -8.64
CA PRO A 221 -14.73 0.20 -7.61
C PRO A 221 -13.78 -1.00 -7.55
N CYS A 222 -12.51 -0.76 -7.21
CA CYS A 222 -11.48 -1.80 -7.24
C CYS A 222 -11.73 -2.94 -6.25
N MET A 223 -12.56 -2.69 -5.21
CA MET A 223 -13.00 -3.68 -4.24
C MET A 223 -14.45 -3.38 -3.84
N TRP A 224 -15.39 -3.77 -4.69
CA TRP A 224 -16.80 -3.51 -4.42
C TRP A 224 -17.35 -4.40 -3.29
N LEU A 225 -17.66 -3.79 -2.14
CA LEU A 225 -18.32 -4.44 -1.01
C LEU A 225 -19.69 -3.77 -0.77
N PRO A 226 -20.83 -4.48 -0.95
CA PRO A 226 -22.16 -3.88 -0.90
C PRO A 226 -22.59 -3.58 0.54
N VAL A 227 -22.06 -2.49 1.06
CA VAL A 227 -22.44 -1.91 2.34
C VAL A 227 -23.82 -1.26 2.21
N THR A 228 -24.83 -1.86 2.83
CA THR A 228 -26.22 -1.41 2.73
C THR A 228 -26.87 -1.08 4.08
N TYR A 229 -26.25 -1.49 5.18
CA TYR A 229 -26.84 -1.34 6.50
C TYR A 229 -26.32 -0.08 7.20
N ARG A 230 -27.24 0.71 7.77
CA ARG A 230 -26.92 1.83 8.66
C ARG A 230 -26.90 1.33 10.10
N LEU A 231 -25.78 1.55 10.78
CA LEU A 231 -25.59 1.09 12.16
C LEU A 231 -26.39 1.96 13.14
N PRO A 232 -27.18 1.37 14.05
CA PRO A 232 -27.95 2.13 15.03
C PRO A 232 -27.04 2.72 16.12
N PRO A 233 -27.45 3.80 16.81
CA PRO A 233 -26.63 4.45 17.84
C PRO A 233 -26.12 3.50 18.95
N ALA A 234 -26.88 2.46 19.29
CA ALA A 234 -26.50 1.47 20.29
C ALA A 234 -25.20 0.70 19.96
N THR A 235 -24.78 0.64 18.70
CA THR A 235 -23.56 -0.09 18.31
C THR A 235 -22.27 0.69 18.53
N TYR A 236 -22.35 2.01 18.78
CA TYR A 236 -21.16 2.87 18.82
C TYR A 236 -20.26 2.59 20.03
N LEU A 237 -20.82 2.16 21.16
CA LEU A 237 -20.01 1.75 22.32
C LEU A 237 -19.21 0.46 22.04
N PRO A 238 -19.82 -0.64 21.54
CA PRO A 238 -19.06 -1.80 21.05
C PRO A 238 -18.01 -1.46 19.99
N LEU A 239 -18.32 -0.54 19.06
CA LEU A 239 -17.36 -0.09 18.06
C LEU A 239 -16.17 0.65 18.68
N ALA A 240 -16.39 1.45 19.72
CA ALA A 240 -15.32 2.11 20.45
C ALA A 240 -14.37 1.08 21.10
N LEU A 241 -14.92 0.05 21.74
CA LEU A 241 -14.13 -1.06 22.31
C LEU A 241 -13.35 -1.82 21.22
N PHE A 242 -13.96 -2.01 20.05
CA PHE A 242 -13.28 -2.59 18.91
C PHE A 242 -12.12 -1.72 18.43
N GLY A 243 -12.29 -0.40 18.39
CA GLY A 243 -11.21 0.56 18.09
C GLY A 243 -10.03 0.44 19.06
N ILE A 244 -10.30 0.30 20.36
CA ILE A 244 -9.25 0.10 21.37
C ILE A 244 -8.46 -1.18 21.07
N LEU A 245 -9.15 -2.29 20.79
CA LEU A 245 -8.51 -3.56 20.44
C LEU A 245 -7.65 -3.42 19.17
N LEU A 246 -8.17 -2.76 18.14
CA LEU A 246 -7.42 -2.53 16.90
C LEU A 246 -6.17 -1.69 17.12
N GLY A 247 -6.22 -0.67 17.99
CA GLY A 247 -5.04 0.14 18.33
C GLY A 247 -3.94 -0.66 19.02
N ILE A 248 -4.30 -1.56 19.94
CA ILE A 248 -3.33 -2.46 20.58
C ILE A 248 -2.70 -3.41 19.55
N LEU A 249 -3.52 -3.99 18.68
CA LEU A 249 -3.04 -4.90 17.63
C LEU A 249 -2.23 -4.18 16.55
N ALA A 250 -2.50 -2.88 16.32
CA ALA A 250 -1.75 -2.04 15.41
C ALA A 250 -0.33 -1.80 15.93
N TRP A 251 -0.21 -1.44 17.22
CA TRP A 251 1.08 -1.32 17.89
C TRP A 251 1.88 -2.63 17.83
N PHE A 252 1.22 -3.76 18.11
CA PHE A 252 1.85 -5.07 18.03
C PHE A 252 2.35 -5.40 16.61
N TYR A 253 1.59 -5.03 15.58
CA TYR A 253 2.00 -5.17 14.19
C TYR A 253 3.24 -4.33 13.87
N GLN A 254 3.24 -3.05 14.26
CA GLN A 254 4.39 -2.16 14.08
C GLN A 254 5.63 -2.73 14.78
N TYR A 255 5.49 -3.16 16.03
CA TYR A 255 6.58 -3.78 16.80
C TYR A 255 7.16 -5.01 16.09
N CYS A 256 6.31 -5.90 15.56
CA CYS A 256 6.76 -7.09 14.84
C CYS A 256 7.44 -6.74 13.51
N LEU A 257 6.84 -5.82 12.73
CA LEU A 257 7.37 -5.41 11.43
C LEU A 257 8.72 -4.73 11.58
N ILE A 258 8.84 -3.79 12.51
CA ILE A 258 10.08 -3.06 12.80
C ILE A 258 11.17 -4.04 13.25
N ASN A 259 10.84 -5.09 14.02
CA ASN A 259 11.83 -6.09 14.46
C ASN A 259 12.14 -7.17 13.43
N ILE A 260 11.46 -7.23 12.28
CA ILE A 260 11.64 -8.33 11.31
C ILE A 260 13.07 -8.39 10.75
N HIS A 261 13.74 -7.24 10.64
CA HIS A 261 15.12 -7.15 10.18
C HIS A 261 16.10 -7.85 11.13
N CYS A 262 15.84 -7.83 12.45
CA CYS A 262 16.62 -8.56 13.46
C CYS A 262 16.52 -10.08 13.24
N TRP A 263 15.31 -10.58 12.95
CA TRP A 263 15.08 -12.00 12.67
C TRP A 263 15.79 -12.45 11.39
N TYR A 264 15.65 -11.69 10.31
CA TYR A 264 16.39 -11.95 9.07
C TYR A 264 17.90 -11.73 9.22
N GLY A 265 18.33 -10.89 10.15
CA GLY A 265 19.74 -10.67 10.52
C GLY A 265 20.42 -11.92 11.06
N LYS A 266 19.68 -12.79 11.77
CA LYS A 266 20.18 -14.09 12.25
C LYS A 266 20.52 -15.07 11.12
N ILE A 267 19.98 -14.85 9.91
CA ILE A 267 20.27 -15.66 8.72
C ILE A 267 21.58 -15.19 8.09
N THR A 268 22.70 -15.72 8.59
CA THR A 268 24.06 -15.35 8.15
C THR A 268 24.55 -16.16 6.95
N TRP A 269 24.02 -17.36 6.73
CA TRP A 269 24.45 -18.26 5.65
C TRP A 269 23.99 -17.82 4.25
N LEU A 270 23.01 -16.90 4.17
CA LEU A 270 22.41 -16.45 2.91
C LEU A 270 22.51 -14.92 2.77
N PRO A 271 23.14 -14.41 1.70
CA PRO A 271 23.29 -12.96 1.51
C PRO A 271 21.93 -12.30 1.30
N ARG A 272 21.83 -11.01 1.65
CA ARG A 272 20.55 -10.28 1.71
C ARG A 272 19.74 -10.34 0.41
N ASN A 273 20.38 -10.20 -0.75
CA ASN A 273 19.74 -10.26 -2.07
C ASN A 273 19.16 -11.64 -2.44
N ARG A 274 19.51 -12.69 -1.69
CA ARG A 274 19.09 -14.07 -1.93
C ARG A 274 18.04 -14.56 -0.92
N ARG A 275 17.72 -13.79 0.12
CA ARG A 275 16.80 -14.21 1.21
C ARG A 275 15.37 -14.48 0.74
N ALA A 276 14.98 -13.92 -0.39
CA ALA A 276 13.67 -14.11 -1.01
C ALA A 276 13.29 -15.57 -1.31
N ILE A 277 14.26 -16.51 -1.40
CA ILE A 277 13.95 -17.92 -1.60
C ILE A 277 13.08 -18.49 -0.48
N ILE A 278 13.23 -17.97 0.74
CA ILE A 278 12.52 -18.46 1.94
C ILE A 278 11.01 -18.25 1.76
N PRO A 279 10.47 -17.02 1.64
CA PRO A 279 9.03 -16.86 1.42
C PRO A 279 8.56 -17.44 0.09
N LEU A 280 9.38 -17.43 -0.98
CA LEU A 280 8.99 -17.98 -2.29
C LEU A 280 8.75 -19.50 -2.25
N LEU A 281 9.43 -20.24 -1.38
CA LEU A 281 9.15 -21.66 -1.19
C LEU A 281 8.03 -21.88 -0.18
N LEU A 282 7.97 -21.09 0.89
CA LEU A 282 6.94 -21.22 1.93
C LEU A 282 5.53 -20.84 1.44
N VAL A 283 5.40 -20.02 0.40
CA VAL A 283 4.09 -19.65 -0.19
C VAL A 283 3.42 -20.83 -0.92
N VAL A 284 4.21 -21.77 -1.45
CA VAL A 284 3.71 -22.91 -2.23
C VAL A 284 2.75 -23.80 -1.45
N PRO A 285 3.08 -24.29 -0.23
CA PRO A 285 2.13 -25.09 0.56
C PRO A 285 0.87 -24.31 0.94
N ILE A 286 0.95 -22.98 1.12
CA ILE A 286 -0.26 -22.17 1.36
C ILE A 286 -1.12 -22.12 0.10
N GLY A 287 -0.55 -21.89 -1.08
CA GLY A 287 -1.31 -21.91 -2.33
C GLY A 287 -1.95 -23.27 -2.60
N LEU A 288 -1.23 -24.35 -2.26
CA LEU A 288 -1.75 -25.72 -2.28
C LEU A 288 -2.83 -25.97 -1.21
N TRP A 289 -3.06 -25.07 -0.26
CA TRP A 289 -4.18 -25.14 0.66
C TRP A 289 -5.34 -24.20 0.26
N ASP A 290 -5.04 -22.92 0.04
CA ASP A 290 -5.96 -21.92 -0.49
C ASP A 290 -5.20 -20.83 -1.26
N ALA A 291 -5.32 -20.86 -2.60
CA ALA A 291 -4.67 -19.88 -3.46
C ALA A 291 -5.27 -18.48 -3.35
N ASN A 292 -6.51 -18.33 -2.85
CA ASN A 292 -7.12 -17.02 -2.65
C ASN A 292 -6.41 -16.23 -1.54
N MET A 293 -5.68 -16.91 -0.65
CA MET A 293 -4.90 -16.27 0.40
C MET A 293 -3.60 -15.61 -0.10
N LEU A 294 -3.19 -15.87 -1.33
CA LEU A 294 -1.89 -15.41 -1.84
C LEU A 294 -1.93 -13.96 -2.34
N GLY A 295 -0.75 -13.33 -2.40
CA GLY A 295 -0.61 -11.95 -2.87
C GLY A 295 -1.02 -10.90 -1.84
N GLY A 296 -1.12 -9.63 -2.28
CA GLY A 296 -1.73 -8.56 -1.48
C GLY A 296 -3.20 -8.85 -1.20
N SER A 297 -3.90 -9.42 -2.20
CA SER A 297 -5.17 -10.16 -2.16
C SER A 297 -6.47 -9.39 -1.87
N HIS A 298 -6.79 -8.42 -2.73
CA HIS A 298 -8.13 -7.86 -2.84
C HIS A 298 -9.24 -8.94 -2.86
N VAL A 299 -8.99 -10.02 -3.60
CA VAL A 299 -9.88 -11.19 -3.71
C VAL A 299 -10.18 -11.82 -2.35
N PHE A 300 -9.21 -11.88 -1.44
CA PHE A 300 -9.43 -12.53 -0.14
C PHE A 300 -10.33 -11.71 0.77
N VAL A 301 -10.34 -10.38 0.64
CA VAL A 301 -11.29 -9.54 1.37
C VAL A 301 -12.72 -9.85 0.93
N GLU A 302 -12.94 -10.09 -0.37
CA GLU A 302 -14.25 -10.50 -0.88
C GLU A 302 -14.66 -11.88 -0.32
N VAL A 303 -13.72 -12.83 -0.25
CA VAL A 303 -13.95 -14.13 0.41
C VAL A 303 -14.38 -13.92 1.87
N ILE A 304 -13.66 -13.09 2.64
CA ILE A 304 -13.99 -12.78 4.04
C ILE A 304 -15.38 -12.14 4.15
N ALA A 305 -15.75 -11.24 3.24
CA ALA A 305 -17.03 -10.54 3.22
C ALA A 305 -18.23 -11.48 2.91
N GLN A 306 -17.96 -12.58 2.19
CA GLN A 306 -18.95 -13.57 1.77
C GLN A 306 -19.05 -14.79 2.69
N LEU A 307 -18.24 -14.86 3.76
CA LEU A 307 -18.24 -16.01 4.68
C LEU A 307 -19.65 -16.29 5.25
N PRO A 308 -20.04 -17.57 5.40
CA PRO A 308 -21.34 -17.95 5.92
C PRO A 308 -21.62 -17.34 7.30
N ARG A 309 -22.77 -16.70 7.46
CA ARG A 309 -23.11 -15.91 8.66
C ARG A 309 -23.97 -16.67 9.67
N HIS A 310 -24.24 -17.96 9.41
CA HIS A 310 -25.19 -18.75 10.17
C HIS A 310 -24.61 -19.25 11.50
N VAL A 311 -25.47 -19.24 12.52
CA VAL A 311 -25.13 -19.45 13.93
C VAL A 311 -24.63 -20.87 14.24
N HIS A 312 -24.99 -21.86 13.40
CA HIS A 312 -24.67 -23.28 13.62
C HIS A 312 -23.18 -23.66 13.45
N GLY A 313 -22.30 -22.69 13.15
CA GLY A 313 -20.86 -22.92 12.99
C GLY A 313 -19.97 -21.84 13.63
N PHE A 314 -20.46 -21.09 14.62
CA PHE A 314 -19.72 -19.95 15.21
C PHE A 314 -18.28 -20.30 15.64
N GLN A 315 -18.09 -21.42 16.34
CA GLN A 315 -16.75 -21.85 16.78
C GLN A 315 -15.82 -22.16 15.60
N ALA A 316 -16.32 -22.87 14.59
CA ALA A 316 -15.56 -23.17 13.37
C ALA A 316 -15.20 -21.88 12.62
N MET A 317 -16.10 -20.89 12.57
CA MET A 317 -15.84 -19.59 11.96
C MET A 317 -14.76 -18.80 12.70
N MET A 318 -14.81 -18.76 14.03
CA MET A 318 -13.77 -18.09 14.85
C MET A 318 -12.41 -18.78 14.70
N MET A 319 -12.40 -20.11 14.66
CA MET A 319 -11.17 -20.86 14.39
C MET A 319 -10.62 -20.56 13.00
N LEU A 320 -11.47 -20.55 11.97
CA LEU A 320 -11.09 -20.26 10.59
C LEU A 320 -10.48 -18.86 10.45
N LEU A 321 -11.18 -17.84 10.94
CA LEU A 321 -10.67 -16.45 10.93
C LEU A 321 -9.37 -16.33 11.72
N GLY A 322 -9.19 -17.11 12.80
CA GLY A 322 -7.96 -17.15 13.59
C GLY A 322 -6.79 -17.71 12.81
N VAL A 323 -7.01 -18.83 12.11
CA VAL A 323 -5.98 -19.41 11.24
C VAL A 323 -5.65 -18.48 10.08
N TYR A 324 -6.65 -17.84 9.47
CA TYR A 324 -6.44 -16.85 8.42
C TYR A 324 -5.62 -15.66 8.92
N PHE A 325 -5.93 -15.12 10.11
CA PHE A 325 -5.18 -14.02 10.71
C PHE A 325 -3.72 -14.42 10.94
N ILE A 326 -3.48 -15.57 11.59
CA ILE A 326 -2.12 -16.03 11.92
C ILE A 326 -1.29 -16.21 10.65
N ILE A 327 -1.84 -16.89 9.63
CA ILE A 327 -1.12 -17.11 8.37
C ILE A 327 -0.83 -15.79 7.68
N ARG A 328 -1.84 -14.91 7.57
CA ARG A 328 -1.66 -13.60 6.94
C ARG A 328 -0.63 -12.76 7.63
N PHE A 329 -0.68 -12.71 8.96
CA PHE A 329 0.24 -11.93 9.77
C PHE A 329 1.66 -12.48 9.65
N VAL A 330 1.86 -13.79 9.84
CA VAL A 330 3.20 -14.39 9.80
C VAL A 330 3.80 -14.29 8.39
N PHE A 331 3.04 -14.62 7.35
CA PHE A 331 3.56 -14.65 6.00
C PHE A 331 3.74 -13.26 5.38
N SER A 332 2.99 -12.24 5.79
CA SER A 332 3.27 -10.86 5.41
C SER A 332 4.60 -10.39 6.01
N MET A 333 4.86 -10.70 7.28
CA MET A 333 6.15 -10.38 7.94
C MET A 333 7.32 -11.09 7.25
N ILE A 334 7.18 -12.40 7.00
CA ILE A 334 8.22 -13.18 6.29
C ILE A 334 8.43 -12.59 4.89
N SER A 335 7.38 -12.29 4.13
CA SER A 335 7.51 -11.77 2.76
C SER A 335 8.19 -10.39 2.75
N TYR A 336 7.79 -9.48 3.65
CA TYR A 336 8.35 -8.14 3.72
C TYR A 336 9.83 -8.13 4.15
N GLY A 337 10.20 -8.95 5.13
CA GLY A 337 11.58 -9.04 5.63
C GLY A 337 12.58 -9.67 4.63
N ALA A 338 12.09 -10.33 3.57
CA ALA A 338 12.93 -11.12 2.65
C ALA A 338 13.71 -10.31 1.61
N ALA A 339 13.76 -8.99 1.76
CA ALA A 339 14.47 -8.06 0.90
C ALA A 339 14.00 -8.08 -0.57
N VAL A 340 12.69 -8.05 -0.78
CA VAL A 340 12.04 -7.95 -2.11
C VAL A 340 11.22 -6.66 -2.21
N PRO A 341 10.97 -6.13 -3.43
CA PRO A 341 10.05 -5.02 -3.62
C PRO A 341 8.61 -5.43 -3.35
N GLY A 342 7.92 -4.66 -2.51
CA GLY A 342 6.52 -4.90 -2.15
C GLY A 342 6.05 -3.97 -1.03
N GLY A 343 4.79 -3.58 -1.08
CA GLY A 343 4.13 -2.74 -0.07
C GLY A 343 3.46 -3.54 1.04
N ILE A 344 3.14 -2.86 2.14
CA ILE A 344 2.45 -3.44 3.30
C ILE A 344 0.96 -3.07 3.40
N PHE A 345 0.52 -2.05 2.64
CA PHE A 345 -0.86 -1.55 2.64
C PHE A 345 -1.93 -2.63 2.52
N MET A 346 -1.93 -3.37 1.40
CA MET A 346 -2.96 -4.38 1.18
C MET A 346 -2.92 -5.53 2.22
N PRO A 347 -1.75 -6.08 2.59
CA PRO A 347 -1.65 -7.00 3.72
C PRO A 347 -2.27 -6.47 5.02
N ILE A 348 -2.05 -5.20 5.36
CA ILE A 348 -2.66 -4.56 6.55
C ILE A 348 -4.18 -4.49 6.40
N LEU A 349 -4.70 -4.05 5.25
CA LEU A 349 -6.14 -4.01 4.97
C LEU A 349 -6.79 -5.38 5.12
N VAL A 350 -6.16 -6.45 4.62
CA VAL A 350 -6.65 -7.82 4.76
C VAL A 350 -6.70 -8.25 6.22
N LEU A 351 -5.67 -7.94 7.01
CA LEU A 351 -5.69 -8.22 8.45
C LEU A 351 -6.82 -7.47 9.15
N GLY A 352 -7.04 -6.19 8.81
CA GLY A 352 -8.17 -5.40 9.28
C GLY A 352 -9.52 -6.00 8.89
N ALA A 353 -9.65 -6.53 7.67
CA ALA A 353 -10.86 -7.25 7.22
C ALA A 353 -11.14 -8.50 8.07
N ILE A 354 -10.10 -9.28 8.39
CA ILE A 354 -10.23 -10.48 9.24
C ILE A 354 -10.64 -10.09 10.66
N LEU A 355 -10.00 -9.08 11.25
CA LEU A 355 -10.34 -8.55 12.58
C LEU A 355 -11.77 -7.98 12.61
N GLY A 356 -12.18 -7.30 11.54
CA GLY A 356 -13.56 -6.85 11.34
C GLY A 356 -14.54 -8.02 11.24
N GLY A 357 -14.16 -9.10 10.56
CA GLY A 357 -14.94 -10.34 10.51
C GLY A 357 -15.12 -10.97 11.89
N PHE A 358 -14.05 -11.01 12.70
CA PHE A 358 -14.10 -11.45 14.10
C PHE A 358 -15.10 -10.64 14.93
N ALA A 359 -14.95 -9.31 14.92
CA ALA A 359 -15.85 -8.41 15.65
C ALA A 359 -17.29 -8.55 15.15
N GLY A 360 -17.49 -8.64 13.83
CA GLY A 360 -18.79 -8.86 13.21
C GLY A 360 -19.48 -10.12 13.72
N CYS A 361 -18.79 -11.26 13.70
CA CYS A 361 -19.36 -12.52 14.20
C CYS A 361 -19.68 -12.46 15.70
N LEU A 362 -18.81 -11.87 16.52
CA LEU A 362 -19.05 -11.69 17.96
C LEU A 362 -20.28 -10.81 18.22
N MET A 363 -20.34 -9.65 17.57
CA MET A 363 -21.46 -8.71 17.74
C MET A 363 -22.79 -9.30 17.24
N ILE A 364 -22.78 -10.11 16.18
CA ILE A 364 -23.96 -10.86 15.73
C ILE A 364 -24.36 -11.90 16.77
N ARG A 365 -23.40 -12.67 17.31
CA ARG A 365 -23.66 -13.73 18.29
C ARG A 365 -24.28 -13.18 19.58
N PHE A 366 -23.84 -12.01 20.04
CA PHE A 366 -24.38 -11.33 21.22
C PHE A 366 -25.62 -10.47 20.93
N GLY A 367 -26.14 -10.48 19.68
CA GLY A 367 -27.34 -9.73 19.33
C GLY A 367 -27.16 -8.20 19.27
N LEU A 368 -25.92 -7.71 19.26
CA LEU A 368 -25.60 -6.27 19.18
C LEU A 368 -25.86 -5.70 17.78
N ILE A 369 -25.72 -6.53 16.73
CA ILE A 369 -25.98 -6.17 15.34
C ILE A 369 -26.67 -7.32 14.59
N PRO A 370 -27.47 -7.01 13.55
CA PRO A 370 -28.01 -8.05 12.67
C PRO A 370 -26.93 -8.58 11.70
N ALA A 371 -27.12 -9.80 11.18
CA ALA A 371 -26.17 -10.44 10.26
C ALA A 371 -25.83 -9.62 9.00
N LYS A 372 -26.77 -8.79 8.51
CA LYS A 372 -26.56 -7.88 7.37
C LYS A 372 -25.53 -6.77 7.64
N ALA A 373 -25.22 -6.50 8.90
CA ALA A 373 -24.21 -5.51 9.30
C ALA A 373 -22.77 -6.07 9.28
N TYR A 374 -22.58 -7.37 9.03
CA TYR A 374 -21.24 -8.01 9.03
C TYR A 374 -20.23 -7.28 8.13
N ILE A 375 -20.62 -6.95 6.89
CA ILE A 375 -19.75 -6.27 5.92
C ILE A 375 -19.34 -4.88 6.43
N ASN A 376 -20.21 -4.21 7.19
CA ASN A 376 -19.87 -2.95 7.84
C ASN A 376 -18.65 -3.10 8.75
N LEU A 377 -18.61 -4.15 9.56
CA LEU A 377 -17.53 -4.39 10.51
C LEU A 377 -16.23 -4.78 9.79
N VAL A 378 -16.33 -5.53 8.68
CA VAL A 378 -15.19 -5.81 7.81
C VAL A 378 -14.57 -4.50 7.29
N VAL A 379 -15.36 -3.62 6.67
CA VAL A 379 -14.87 -2.34 6.12
C VAL A 379 -14.35 -1.40 7.21
N ILE A 380 -15.06 -1.29 8.35
CA ILE A 380 -14.60 -0.50 9.51
C ILE A 380 -13.27 -1.04 10.05
N GLY A 381 -13.13 -2.36 10.17
CA GLY A 381 -11.90 -3.01 10.63
C GLY A 381 -10.73 -2.76 9.69
N MET A 382 -10.97 -2.79 8.36
CA MET A 382 -9.97 -2.44 7.36
C MET A 382 -9.46 -1.00 7.54
N ALA A 383 -10.37 -0.02 7.55
CA ALA A 383 -10.00 1.39 7.67
C ALA A 383 -9.29 1.67 9.00
N ALA A 384 -9.82 1.17 10.11
CA ALA A 384 -9.29 1.47 11.43
C ALA A 384 -7.93 0.82 11.70
N TYR A 385 -7.74 -0.43 11.32
CA TYR A 385 -6.45 -1.11 11.49
C TYR A 385 -5.37 -0.46 10.61
N PHE A 386 -5.72 -0.14 9.37
CA PHE A 386 -4.84 0.55 8.43
C PHE A 386 -4.47 1.95 8.90
N GLY A 387 -5.45 2.80 9.22
CA GLY A 387 -5.21 4.17 9.67
C GLY A 387 -4.44 4.26 10.99
N ALA A 388 -4.59 3.27 11.88
CA ALA A 388 -3.81 3.19 13.11
C ALA A 388 -2.34 2.82 12.85
N ILE A 389 -2.06 1.82 11.99
CA ILE A 389 -0.70 1.37 11.69
C ILE A 389 0.08 2.41 10.88
N GLU A 390 -0.55 3.03 9.91
CA GLU A 390 0.11 4.07 9.11
C GLU A 390 0.22 5.39 9.88
N MET A 391 -0.62 5.61 10.89
CA MET A 391 -0.83 6.93 11.49
C MET A 391 -1.39 7.97 10.50
N ALA A 392 -2.14 7.50 9.48
CA ALA A 392 -2.78 8.29 8.43
C ALA A 392 -4.30 8.03 8.39
N PRO A 393 -5.08 8.51 9.38
CA PRO A 393 -6.50 8.18 9.52
C PRO A 393 -7.37 8.74 8.38
N PHE A 394 -7.11 9.95 7.87
CA PHE A 394 -7.94 10.51 6.78
C PHE A 394 -7.70 9.79 5.46
N THR A 395 -6.45 9.44 5.17
CA THR A 395 -6.04 8.62 4.03
C THR A 395 -6.74 7.28 4.09
N ALA A 396 -6.70 6.60 5.24
CA ALA A 396 -7.37 5.32 5.41
C ALA A 396 -8.87 5.38 5.11
N ILE A 397 -9.58 6.33 5.71
CA ILE A 397 -11.03 6.44 5.54
C ILE A 397 -11.38 6.80 4.10
N CYS A 398 -10.66 7.74 3.50
CA CYS A 398 -10.87 8.14 2.12
C CYS A 398 -10.59 6.99 1.15
N LEU A 399 -9.48 6.27 1.36
CA LEU A 399 -9.10 5.10 0.58
C LEU A 399 -10.20 4.04 0.61
N LEU A 400 -10.69 3.66 1.79
CA LEU A 400 -11.75 2.66 1.90
C LEU A 400 -13.05 3.13 1.26
N THR A 401 -13.41 4.41 1.43
CA THR A 401 -14.61 4.98 0.79
C THR A 401 -14.53 4.93 -0.74
N GLU A 402 -13.37 5.26 -1.34
CA GLU A 402 -13.17 5.20 -2.79
C GLU A 402 -13.11 3.75 -3.30
N MET A 403 -12.36 2.87 -2.62
CA MET A 403 -12.19 1.47 -3.03
C MET A 403 -13.50 0.66 -2.95
N VAL A 404 -14.32 0.90 -1.92
CA VAL A 404 -15.61 0.23 -1.72
C VAL A 404 -16.73 0.89 -2.52
N GLY A 405 -16.63 2.20 -2.75
CA GLY A 405 -17.64 2.98 -3.50
C GLY A 405 -18.84 3.40 -2.65
N THR A 406 -18.64 3.70 -1.35
CA THR A 406 -19.73 4.11 -0.45
C THR A 406 -19.28 5.11 0.62
N ILE A 407 -20.09 6.15 0.81
CA ILE A 407 -19.89 7.19 1.83
C ILE A 407 -20.74 6.97 3.09
N GLN A 408 -21.62 5.95 3.09
CA GLN A 408 -22.62 5.79 4.15
C GLN A 408 -22.04 5.46 5.53
N GLN A 409 -20.77 5.06 5.62
CA GLN A 409 -20.12 4.59 6.84
C GLN A 409 -18.97 5.48 7.33
N ILE A 410 -18.84 6.68 6.78
CA ILE A 410 -17.76 7.60 7.17
C ILE A 410 -17.76 7.83 8.69
N LEU A 411 -18.91 8.07 9.33
CA LEU A 411 -18.98 8.30 10.78
C LEU A 411 -18.46 7.14 11.64
N PRO A 412 -18.95 5.89 11.52
CA PRO A 412 -18.40 4.79 12.30
C PRO A 412 -16.95 4.46 11.93
N MET A 413 -16.53 4.63 10.66
CA MET A 413 -15.11 4.47 10.30
C MET A 413 -14.24 5.52 10.98
N LEU A 414 -14.66 6.79 10.99
CA LEU A 414 -13.98 7.87 11.73
C LEU A 414 -13.81 7.49 13.19
N LEU A 415 -14.90 7.15 13.88
CA LEU A 415 -14.83 6.84 15.31
C LEU A 415 -13.81 5.73 15.62
N VAL A 416 -13.93 4.59 14.94
CA VAL A 416 -13.07 3.43 15.24
C VAL A 416 -11.63 3.68 14.82
N THR A 417 -11.40 4.35 13.68
CA THR A 417 -10.05 4.68 13.20
C THR A 417 -9.34 5.66 14.12
N PHE A 418 -10.02 6.71 14.58
CA PHE A 418 -9.42 7.68 15.51
C PHE A 418 -9.13 7.07 16.87
N ILE A 419 -10.02 6.22 17.40
CA ILE A 419 -9.74 5.51 18.66
C ILE A 419 -8.54 4.57 18.49
N ALA A 420 -8.50 3.78 17.41
CA ALA A 420 -7.38 2.88 17.14
C ALA A 420 -6.06 3.65 16.97
N TYR A 421 -6.09 4.77 16.25
CA TYR A 421 -4.97 5.70 16.11
C TYR A 421 -4.48 6.20 17.48
N THR A 422 -5.37 6.74 18.31
CA THR A 422 -5.00 7.29 19.62
C THR A 422 -4.44 6.22 20.54
N VAL A 423 -5.02 5.02 20.54
CA VAL A 423 -4.49 3.91 21.36
C VAL A 423 -3.12 3.47 20.86
N ASN A 424 -2.90 3.38 19.54
CA ASN A 424 -1.58 3.07 18.99
C ASN A 424 -0.54 4.14 19.39
N ASP A 425 -0.88 5.42 19.26
CA ASP A 425 -0.03 6.56 19.64
C ASP A 425 0.33 6.53 21.14
N LEU A 426 -0.65 6.29 22.01
CA LEU A 426 -0.43 6.18 23.47
C LEU A 426 0.49 5.01 23.86
N LEU A 427 0.53 3.95 23.06
CA LEU A 427 1.45 2.83 23.25
C LEU A 427 2.86 3.09 22.68
N GLY A 428 3.09 4.28 22.10
CA GLY A 428 4.35 4.68 21.48
C GLY A 428 4.49 4.24 20.02
N GLY A 429 3.36 3.96 19.35
CA GLY A 429 3.33 3.76 17.90
C GLY A 429 3.89 4.96 17.15
N ARG A 430 4.41 4.72 15.95
CA ARG A 430 5.02 5.73 15.07
C ARG A 430 4.50 5.57 13.64
N PRO A 431 4.55 6.61 12.78
CA PRO A 431 4.29 6.44 11.36
C PRO A 431 5.23 5.37 10.80
N ILE A 432 4.66 4.32 10.22
CA ILE A 432 5.42 3.08 9.98
C ILE A 432 6.50 3.27 8.92
N TYR A 433 6.24 4.08 7.88
CA TYR A 433 7.26 4.36 6.87
C TYR A 433 8.36 5.26 7.42
N GLY A 434 8.03 6.26 8.24
CA GLY A 434 9.02 7.06 8.97
C GLY A 434 9.93 6.20 9.86
N ALA A 435 9.36 5.26 10.61
CA ALA A 435 10.15 4.33 11.45
C ALA A 435 11.03 3.39 10.61
N LEU A 436 10.53 2.90 9.47
CA LEU A 436 11.31 2.09 8.54
C LEU A 436 12.43 2.89 7.86
N ARG A 437 12.20 4.18 7.57
CA ARG A 437 13.20 5.11 7.05
C ARG A 437 14.34 5.31 8.05
N GLU A 438 14.03 5.53 9.33
CA GLU A 438 15.04 5.63 10.39
C GLU A 438 15.93 4.37 10.45
N GLN A 439 15.37 3.18 10.26
CA GLN A 439 16.16 1.93 10.18
C GLN A 439 17.04 1.84 8.92
N MET A 440 16.66 2.52 7.83
CA MET A 440 17.44 2.57 6.59
C MET A 440 18.57 3.62 6.63
N ALA A 441 18.48 4.63 7.51
CA ALA A 441 19.42 5.76 7.57
C ALA A 441 20.92 5.36 7.62
N PRO A 442 21.37 4.34 8.39
CA PRO A 442 22.77 3.91 8.37
C PRO A 442 23.24 3.41 6.99
N GLN A 443 22.36 2.75 6.24
CA GLN A 443 22.65 2.25 4.89
C GLN A 443 22.62 3.40 3.88
N ALA A 444 21.68 4.34 4.02
CA ALA A 444 21.60 5.54 3.20
C ALA A 444 22.90 6.36 3.29
N ALA A 445 23.40 6.57 4.51
CA ALA A 445 24.66 7.28 4.76
C ALA A 445 25.86 6.60 4.07
N GLN A 446 25.92 5.27 4.09
CA GLN A 446 27.00 4.51 3.42
C GLN A 446 26.94 4.66 1.89
N GLU A 447 25.76 4.55 1.28
CA GLU A 447 25.61 4.74 -0.18
C GLU A 447 25.91 6.18 -0.61
N ARG A 448 25.48 7.16 0.18
CA ARG A 448 25.78 8.58 -0.07
C ARG A 448 27.29 8.82 -0.09
N ASN A 449 28.01 8.31 0.90
CA ASN A 449 29.47 8.44 1.00
C ASN A 449 30.20 7.72 -0.15
N ALA A 450 29.71 6.56 -0.58
CA ALA A 450 30.28 5.84 -1.73
C ALA A 450 30.12 6.62 -3.05
N LYS A 451 28.99 7.30 -3.24
CA LYS A 451 28.74 8.12 -4.45
C LYS A 451 29.50 9.45 -4.43
N THR A 452 29.64 10.11 -3.28
CA THR A 452 30.43 11.35 -3.17
C THR A 452 31.95 11.11 -3.22
N GLY A 453 32.43 9.97 -2.70
CA GLY A 453 33.84 9.59 -2.79
C GLY A 453 34.35 9.37 -4.23
N ASN A 454 33.46 8.99 -5.16
CA ASN A 454 33.78 8.81 -6.58
C ASN A 454 33.75 10.13 -7.40
N LEU A 455 33.42 11.27 -6.79
CA LEU A 455 33.41 12.58 -7.45
C LEU A 455 34.68 13.41 -7.17
N ASN A 456 35.65 12.87 -6.42
CA ASN A 456 36.88 13.56 -6.00
C ASN A 456 38.17 13.02 -6.67
N TYR A 457 38.08 12.37 -7.83
CA TYR A 457 39.26 11.97 -8.62
C TYR A 457 39.13 12.38 -10.08
#